data_AF-A0A7L0K2C3-F1
#
_entry.id   AF-A0A7L0K2C3-F1
#
_cell.length_a   1.000
_cell.length_b   1.000
_cell.length_c   1.000
_cell.angle_alpha   90.00
_cell.angle_beta   90.00
_cell.angle_gamma   90.00
#
_symmetry.space_group_name_H-M   'P 1'
#
loop_
_entity.id
_entity.type
_entity.pdbx_description
1 polymer ?
#
loop_
_entity_poly.entity_id
_entity_poly.type
_entity_poly.pdbx_seq_one_letter_code
_entity_poly.pdbx_strand_id
1 'polypeptide(L)'
;IPVLQTNNGPGLTGLVTIAAHLVKQAKKEQLLGSTAEEKAVVQQWLEYRVARVDRCSSKEDTRTILKVINLPVNFGAVDLTVQEKEKYLNVSRWFNHIQHYPGVRQHLSNVIFIKNRLYTNAH
;
A
#
# COMPACT_ATOMS: atom_id res chain seq x y z
N ILE A 1 4.97 -5.17 19.48
CA ILE A 1 5.97 -5.05 18.38
C ILE A 1 6.48 -6.46 18.10
N PRO A 2 6.44 -6.95 16.84
CA PRO A 2 6.81 -8.34 16.53
C PRO A 2 8.32 -8.57 16.66
N VAL A 3 8.70 -9.81 16.98
CA VAL A 3 10.09 -10.26 17.13
C VAL A 3 10.28 -11.55 16.33
N LEU A 4 11.34 -11.61 15.52
CA LEU A 4 11.77 -12.79 14.78
C LEU A 4 13.11 -13.27 15.35
N GLN A 5 13.13 -14.50 15.85
CA GLN A 5 14.37 -15.18 16.21
C GLN A 5 14.98 -15.76 14.94
N THR A 6 16.23 -15.40 14.65
CA THR A 6 16.95 -15.93 13.49
C THR A 6 17.89 -17.03 13.94
N ASN A 7 18.00 -18.10 13.16
CA ASN A 7 18.89 -19.22 13.53
C ASN A 7 20.38 -18.84 13.46
N ASN A 8 20.74 -17.78 12.74
CA ASN A 8 22.11 -17.43 12.38
C ASN A 8 22.51 -15.99 12.76
N GLY A 9 21.83 -15.36 13.74
CA GLY A 9 22.09 -13.97 14.10
C GLY A 9 21.22 -13.42 15.24
N PRO A 10 21.41 -12.15 15.63
CA PRO A 10 20.62 -11.51 16.68
C PRO A 10 19.14 -11.45 16.30
N GLY A 11 18.26 -11.60 17.30
CA GLY A 11 16.81 -11.49 17.10
C GLY A 11 16.43 -10.13 16.50
N LEU A 12 15.58 -10.16 15.47
CA LEU A 12 15.09 -8.95 14.79
C LEU A 12 13.79 -8.49 15.44
N THR A 13 13.66 -7.19 15.70
CA THR A 13 12.45 -6.59 16.27
C THR A 13 11.89 -5.53 15.34
N GLY A 14 10.57 -5.51 15.20
CA GLY A 14 9.84 -4.54 14.39
C GLY A 14 9.41 -5.09 13.04
N LEU A 15 8.16 -4.77 12.66
CA LEU A 15 7.52 -5.31 11.46
C LEU A 15 8.30 -4.95 10.19
N VAL A 16 8.77 -3.71 10.08
CA VAL A 16 9.53 -3.20 8.93
C VAL A 16 10.87 -3.95 8.80
N THR A 17 11.61 -4.05 9.90
CA THR A 17 12.91 -4.76 9.96
C THR A 17 12.78 -6.23 9.57
N ILE A 18 11.77 -6.91 10.13
CA ILE A 18 11.50 -8.32 9.85
C ILE A 18 11.10 -8.51 8.39
N ALA A 19 10.20 -7.67 7.85
CA ALA A 19 9.78 -7.75 6.46
C ALA A 19 10.95 -7.55 5.49
N ALA A 20 11.81 -6.56 5.74
CA ALA A 20 13.00 -6.33 4.92
C ALA A 20 13.97 -7.51 4.96
N HIS A 21 14.15 -8.14 6.12
CA HIS A 21 14.98 -9.34 6.24
C HIS A 21 14.41 -10.52 5.43
N LEU A 22 13.10 -10.78 5.54
CA LEU A 22 12.44 -11.86 4.79
C LEU A 22 12.52 -11.64 3.27
N VAL A 23 12.44 -10.39 2.80
CA VAL A 23 12.61 -10.05 1.38
C VAL A 23 14.03 -10.38 0.89
N LYS A 24 15.05 -10.05 1.69
CA LYS A 24 16.45 -10.41 1.37
C LYS A 24 16.66 -11.92 1.38
N GLN A 25 16.11 -12.62 2.37
CA GLN A 25 16.16 -14.07 2.45
C GLN A 25 15.50 -14.76 1.24
N ALA A 26 14.40 -14.18 0.74
CA ALA A 26 13.72 -14.64 -0.47
C ALA A 26 14.43 -14.26 -1.78
N LYS A 27 15.56 -13.54 -1.72
CA LYS A 27 16.29 -12.99 -2.89
C LYS A 27 15.41 -12.11 -3.78
N LYS A 28 14.53 -11.31 -3.16
CA LYS A 28 13.60 -10.40 -3.85
C LYS A 28 13.85 -8.93 -3.50
N GLU A 29 15.11 -8.52 -3.40
CA GLU A 29 15.52 -7.19 -2.93
C GLU A 29 14.91 -6.03 -3.73
N GLN A 30 14.53 -6.25 -4.99
CA GLN A 30 13.81 -5.26 -5.81
C GLN A 30 12.51 -4.77 -5.16
N LEU A 31 11.89 -5.55 -4.26
CA LEU A 31 10.70 -5.13 -3.50
C LEU A 31 11.00 -4.01 -2.50
N LEU A 32 12.27 -3.80 -2.16
CA LEU A 32 12.72 -2.70 -1.30
C LEU A 32 13.09 -1.43 -2.10
N GLY A 33 12.93 -1.45 -3.42
CA GLY A 33 13.35 -0.37 -4.33
C GLY A 33 14.74 -0.62 -4.92
N SER A 34 14.91 -0.27 -6.19
CA SER A 34 16.15 -0.43 -6.96
C SER A 34 17.02 0.81 -6.89
N THR A 35 16.42 2.01 -6.82
CA THR A 35 17.12 3.29 -6.65
C THR A 35 17.07 3.81 -5.21
N ALA A 36 17.84 4.85 -4.90
CA ALA A 36 17.79 5.50 -3.58
C ALA A 36 16.41 6.14 -3.33
N GLU A 37 15.83 6.76 -4.35
CA GLU A 37 14.49 7.37 -4.30
C GLU A 37 13.42 6.31 -4.08
N GLU A 38 13.46 5.20 -4.82
CA GLU A 38 12.50 4.11 -4.63
C GLU A 38 12.60 3.51 -3.23
N LYS A 39 13.82 3.31 -2.73
CA LYS A 39 14.06 2.84 -1.35
C LYS A 39 13.47 3.80 -0.31
N ALA A 40 13.66 5.10 -0.51
CA ALA A 40 13.10 6.12 0.39
C ALA A 40 11.57 6.11 0.37
N VAL A 41 10.95 5.99 -0.82
CA VAL A 41 9.48 5.91 -0.97
C VAL A 41 8.95 4.63 -0.31
N VAL A 42 9.60 3.48 -0.51
CA VAL A 42 9.21 2.23 0.15
C VAL A 42 9.26 2.42 1.66
N GLN A 43 10.38 2.92 2.20
CA GLN A 43 10.54 3.13 3.63
C GLN A 43 9.46 4.08 4.21
N GLN A 44 9.18 5.18 3.51
CA GLN A 44 8.12 6.13 3.90
C GLN A 44 6.76 5.45 4.00
N TRP A 45 6.38 4.62 3.04
CA TRP A 45 5.12 3.86 3.08
C TRP A 45 5.10 2.81 4.18
N LEU A 46 6.24 2.16 4.45
CA LEU A 46 6.34 1.18 5.53
C LEU A 46 6.14 1.84 6.91
N GLU A 47 6.70 3.04 7.11
CA GLU A 47 6.51 3.85 8.31
C GLU A 47 5.09 4.39 8.44
N TYR A 48 4.52 4.93 7.34
CA TYR A 48 3.14 5.42 7.32
C TYR A 48 2.14 4.33 7.75
N ARG A 49 2.35 3.08 7.31
CA ARG A 49 1.53 1.95 7.75
C ARG A 49 1.59 1.77 9.28
N VAL A 50 2.78 1.68 9.85
CA VAL A 50 2.95 1.42 11.30
C VAL A 50 2.49 2.61 12.16
N ALA A 51 2.73 3.83 11.69
CA ALA A 51 2.43 5.04 12.45
C ALA A 51 0.96 5.49 12.32
N ARG A 52 0.33 5.28 11.16
CA ARG A 52 -1.01 5.82 10.86
C ARG A 52 -2.05 4.74 10.65
N VAL A 53 -1.75 3.74 9.82
CA VAL A 53 -2.73 2.69 9.47
C VAL A 53 -2.98 1.76 10.67
N ASP A 54 -1.91 1.28 11.32
CA ASP A 54 -2.03 0.37 12.47
C ASP A 54 -2.64 1.06 13.71
N ARG A 55 -2.57 2.39 13.78
CA ARG A 55 -3.15 3.21 14.86
C ARG A 55 -4.55 3.72 14.55
N CYS A 56 -5.08 3.41 13.38
CA CYS A 56 -6.42 3.82 12.96
C CYS A 56 -7.47 3.10 13.83
N SER A 57 -8.21 3.87 14.62
CA SER A 57 -9.23 3.32 15.53
C SER A 57 -10.64 3.85 15.26
N SER A 58 -10.77 4.94 14.49
CA SER A 58 -12.04 5.58 14.18
C SER A 58 -12.38 5.57 12.68
N LYS A 59 -13.67 5.76 12.36
CA LYS A 59 -14.14 5.94 10.97
C LYS A 59 -13.56 7.22 10.36
N GLU A 60 -13.35 8.25 11.18
CA GLU A 60 -12.78 9.54 10.79
C GLU A 60 -11.30 9.42 10.42
N ASP A 61 -10.53 8.65 11.19
CA ASP A 61 -9.14 8.29 10.85
C ASP A 61 -9.07 7.50 9.55
N THR A 62 -9.97 6.52 9.41
CA THR A 62 -10.07 5.71 8.18
C THR A 62 -10.32 6.60 6.97
N ARG A 63 -11.26 7.54 7.06
CA ARG A 63 -11.56 8.49 5.98
C ARG A 63 -10.35 9.36 5.65
N THR A 64 -9.62 9.82 6.66
CA THR A 64 -8.44 10.69 6.49
C THR A 64 -7.30 9.94 5.82
N ILE A 65 -7.02 8.72 6.26
CA ILE A 65 -6.00 7.84 5.67
C ILE A 65 -6.34 7.53 4.22
N LEU A 66 -7.59 7.13 3.94
CA LEU A 66 -8.00 6.83 2.59
C LEU A 66 -7.95 8.06 1.66
N LYS A 67 -8.20 9.27 2.20
CA LYS A 67 -7.99 10.51 1.43
C LYS A 67 -6.52 10.69 1.05
N VAL A 68 -5.59 10.55 2.01
CA VAL A 68 -4.14 10.67 1.76
C VAL A 68 -3.67 9.66 0.71
N ILE A 69 -4.13 8.42 0.76
CA ILE A 69 -3.74 7.37 -0.20
C ILE A 69 -4.39 7.59 -1.58
N ASN A 70 -5.61 8.15 -1.62
CA ASN A 70 -6.31 8.41 -2.87
C ASN A 70 -5.80 9.64 -3.62
N LEU A 71 -5.13 10.57 -2.92
CA LEU A 71 -4.43 11.67 -3.58
C LEU A 71 -3.38 11.08 -4.52
N PRO A 72 -3.32 11.55 -5.78
CA PRO A 72 -2.28 11.10 -6.70
C PRO A 72 -0.92 11.39 -6.07
N VAL A 73 -0.06 10.38 -5.99
CA VAL A 73 1.36 10.49 -5.61
C VAL A 73 2.10 11.23 -6.73
N ASN A 74 1.69 12.47 -6.99
CA ASN A 74 2.33 13.37 -7.93
C ASN A 74 2.47 14.69 -7.18
N PHE A 75 3.72 15.00 -6.84
CA PHE A 75 4.11 16.35 -6.45
C PHE A 75 3.55 17.35 -7.49
N GLY A 76 2.55 18.16 -7.13
CA GLY A 76 2.18 19.36 -7.87
C GLY A 76 1.20 19.24 -9.05
N ALA A 77 0.12 18.45 -8.97
CA ALA A 77 -1.01 18.62 -9.89
C ALA A 77 -2.06 19.56 -9.28
N VAL A 78 -1.96 20.85 -9.63
CA VAL A 78 -3.00 21.88 -9.45
C VAL A 78 -4.15 21.57 -10.42
N ASP A 79 -5.38 21.77 -9.95
CA ASP A 79 -6.68 21.60 -10.61
C ASP A 79 -7.26 20.18 -10.75
N LEU A 80 -8.14 19.82 -9.80
CA LEU A 80 -9.20 18.83 -10.05
C LEU A 80 -10.53 19.37 -9.47
N THR A 81 -11.66 19.15 -10.17
CA THR A 81 -13.04 19.47 -9.72
C THR A 81 -14.03 18.29 -9.78
N VAL A 82 -14.91 18.25 -8.76
CA VAL A 82 -16.21 17.59 -8.49
C VAL A 82 -16.37 16.07 -8.69
N GLN A 83 -16.01 15.53 -9.84
CA GLN A 83 -15.96 14.06 -10.03
C GLN A 83 -14.64 13.47 -9.53
N GLU A 84 -13.60 14.32 -9.42
CA GLU A 84 -12.26 14.28 -8.80
C GLU A 84 -11.51 12.96 -8.51
N LYS A 85 -12.24 11.84 -8.37
CA LYS A 85 -12.05 10.51 -8.98
C LYS A 85 -12.75 9.50 -8.07
N GLU A 86 -14.09 9.48 -8.07
CA GLU A 86 -14.99 8.61 -7.28
C GLU A 86 -14.40 8.11 -5.94
N LYS A 87 -14.28 9.05 -5.00
CA LYS A 87 -13.90 8.99 -3.56
C LYS A 87 -12.64 8.23 -3.17
N TYR A 88 -12.40 7.02 -3.68
CA TYR A 88 -11.23 6.17 -3.45
C TYR A 88 -10.81 5.39 -4.71
N LEU A 89 -11.14 5.86 -5.92
CA LEU A 89 -10.93 5.12 -7.16
C LEU A 89 -9.47 4.66 -7.36
N ASN A 90 -8.49 5.50 -7.01
CA ASN A 90 -7.08 5.14 -7.14
C ASN A 90 -6.73 4.02 -6.15
N VAL A 91 -7.20 4.11 -4.91
CA VAL A 91 -7.02 3.08 -3.88
C VAL A 91 -7.71 1.78 -4.28
N SER A 92 -8.95 1.85 -4.77
CA SER A 92 -9.71 0.69 -5.25
C SER A 92 -9.03 0.02 -6.43
N ARG A 93 -8.50 0.78 -7.40
CA ARG A 93 -7.76 0.24 -8.55
C ARG A 93 -6.45 -0.40 -8.12
N TRP A 94 -5.67 0.28 -7.28
CA TRP A 94 -4.42 -0.25 -6.74
C TRP A 94 -4.67 -1.52 -5.91
N PHE A 95 -5.62 -1.49 -4.98
CA PHE A 95 -5.95 -2.64 -4.15
C PHE A 95 -6.48 -3.81 -5.00
N ASN A 96 -7.34 -3.53 -5.98
CA ASN A 96 -7.82 -4.55 -6.91
C ASN A 96 -6.69 -5.18 -7.72
N HIS A 97 -5.66 -4.43 -8.08
CA HIS A 97 -4.47 -4.96 -8.72
C HIS A 97 -3.66 -5.84 -7.76
N ILE A 98 -3.36 -5.33 -6.56
CA ILE A 98 -2.56 -6.03 -5.55
C ILE A 98 -3.22 -7.34 -5.07
N GLN A 99 -4.54 -7.37 -4.86
CA GLN A 99 -5.23 -8.59 -4.42
C GLN A 99 -5.23 -9.72 -5.47
N HIS A 100 -4.93 -9.42 -6.73
CA HIS A 100 -4.76 -10.41 -7.80
C HIS A 100 -3.28 -10.67 -8.12
N TYR A 101 -2.35 -9.98 -7.47
CA TYR A 101 -0.92 -10.21 -7.68
C TYR A 101 -0.52 -11.59 -7.15
N PRO A 102 0.19 -12.42 -7.94
CA PRO A 102 0.50 -13.80 -7.56
C PRO A 102 1.17 -13.91 -6.18
N GLY A 103 0.60 -14.76 -5.32
CA GLY A 103 1.16 -15.03 -3.98
C GLY A 103 0.95 -13.96 -2.92
N VAL A 104 0.31 -12.82 -3.25
CA VAL A 104 0.12 -11.71 -2.30
C VAL A 104 -1.14 -11.87 -1.45
N ARG A 105 -2.28 -12.28 -2.04
CA ARG A 105 -3.56 -12.41 -1.31
C ARG A 105 -3.56 -13.54 -0.27
N GLN A 106 -2.83 -14.63 -0.54
CA GLN A 106 -2.80 -15.82 0.32
C GLN A 106 -4.25 -16.28 0.63
N HIS A 107 -4.63 -16.31 1.91
CA HIS A 107 -5.93 -16.75 2.42
C HIS A 107 -6.90 -15.59 2.71
N LEU A 108 -6.52 -14.33 2.41
CA LEU A 108 -7.37 -13.16 2.65
C LEU A 108 -8.58 -13.15 1.71
N SER A 109 -9.71 -12.66 2.22
CA SER A 109 -10.97 -12.56 1.46
C SER A 109 -10.83 -11.65 0.23
N ASN A 110 -11.45 -12.06 -0.87
CA ASN A 110 -11.48 -11.27 -2.10
C ASN A 110 -12.46 -10.09 -1.94
N VAL A 111 -11.98 -8.86 -2.18
CA VAL A 111 -12.84 -7.67 -2.15
C VAL A 111 -13.38 -7.45 -3.56
N ILE A 112 -14.70 -7.54 -3.72
CA ILE A 112 -15.37 -7.35 -5.00
C ILE A 112 -15.52 -5.84 -5.26
N PHE A 113 -14.91 -5.37 -6.35
CA PHE A 113 -15.10 -4.00 -6.83
C PHE A 113 -16.06 -4.00 -8.02
N ILE A 114 -17.18 -3.29 -7.91
CA ILE A 114 -18.13 -3.10 -9.00
C ILE A 114 -17.57 -2.02 -9.93
N LYS A 115 -17.24 -2.38 -11.17
CA LYS A 115 -16.83 -1.42 -12.20
C LYS A 115 -18.08 -0.78 -12.79
N ASN A 116 -18.39 0.45 -12.42
CA ASN A 116 -19.35 1.24 -13.18
C ASN A 116 -18.69 1.65 -14.52
N ARG A 117 -19.19 1.11 -15.64
CA ARG A 117 -18.88 1.63 -16.98
C ARG A 117 -19.60 2.96 -17.15
N LEU A 118 -19.05 4.03 -16.61
CA LEU A 118 -19.46 5.38 -17.00
C LEU A 118 -18.86 5.62 -18.38
N TYR A 119 -19.72 5.84 -19.37
CA TYR A 119 -19.44 6.02 -20.81
C TYR A 119 -19.16 4.72 -21.58
N THR A 120 -20.22 4.07 -22.03
CA THR A 120 -20.19 3.43 -23.35
C THR A 120 -20.01 4.56 -24.36
N ASN A 121 -18.89 4.57 -25.09
CA ASN A 121 -18.77 5.36 -26.31
C ASN A 121 -19.93 4.92 -27.21
N ALA A 122 -20.97 5.75 -27.30
CA ALA A 122 -21.94 5.65 -28.37
C ALA A 122 -21.17 5.96 -29.66
N HIS A 123 -21.23 5.01 -30.59
CA HIS A 123 -20.57 5.02 -31.88
C HIS A 123 -20.87 6.27 -32.71
#